data_AF-A0A537S5K3-F1
#
_entry.id   AF-A0A537S5K3-F1
#
_cell.length_a   1.000
_cell.length_b   1.000
_cell.length_c   1.000
_cell.angle_alpha   90.00
_cell.angle_beta   90.00
_cell.angle_gamma   90.00
#
_symmetry.space_group_name_H-M   'P 1'
#
loop_
_entity.id
_entity.type
_entity.pdbx_description
1 polymer ?
#
loop_
_entity_poly.entity_id
_entity_poly.type
_entity_poly.pdbx_seq_one_letter_code
_entity_poly.pdbx_strand_id
1 'polypeptide(L)'
;NLEDIADAFKRVGLQHLADKLEKEGQWDQTLSGGEKQRLAFARILLHNPDIVVLDEATAALDPKSQVKLMELLVEREGMTVVSVGHRPELEAFHTRKIVLERRAGGAKLVRDVELIDPAYRVLWRQLRRLAKGSSRTRAIPQG
;
A
#
# COMPACT_ATOMS: atom_id res chain seq x y z
N ASN A 1 2.85 18.83 -12.25
CA ASN A 1 2.29 20.13 -11.82
C ASN A 1 2.31 20.17 -10.29
N LEU A 2 2.35 21.35 -9.63
CA LEU A 2 2.26 21.48 -8.17
C LEU A 2 0.96 20.87 -7.62
N GLU A 3 -0.12 20.96 -8.39
CA GLU A 3 -1.41 20.34 -8.06
C GLU A 3 -1.32 18.81 -7.98
N ASP A 4 -0.63 18.17 -8.93
CA ASP A 4 -0.42 16.71 -8.91
C ASP A 4 0.39 16.28 -7.68
N ILE A 5 1.40 17.08 -7.30
CA ILE A 5 2.24 16.82 -6.13
C ILE A 5 1.41 16.93 -4.85
N ALA A 6 0.57 17.96 -4.74
CA ALA A 6 -0.33 18.14 -3.62
C ALA A 6 -1.35 17.00 -3.50
N ASP A 7 -1.94 16.53 -4.61
CA ASP A 7 -2.84 15.37 -4.61
C ASP A 7 -2.10 14.09 -4.20
N ALA A 8 -0.89 13.85 -4.75
CA ALA A 8 -0.06 12.72 -4.35
C ALA A 8 0.24 12.74 -2.85
N PHE A 9 0.61 13.90 -2.30
CA PHE A 9 0.86 14.09 -0.86
C PHE A 9 -0.39 13.77 -0.05
N LYS A 10 -1.57 14.26 -0.44
CA LYS A 10 -2.84 13.94 0.22
C LYS A 10 -3.14 12.44 0.20
N ARG A 11 -2.94 11.76 -0.94
CA ARG A 11 -3.15 10.32 -1.07
C ARG A 11 -2.27 9.53 -0.10
N VAL A 12 -1.00 9.90 0.04
CA VAL A 12 -0.07 9.22 0.94
C VAL A 12 -0.11 9.69 2.40
N GLY A 13 -0.91 10.70 2.73
CA GLY A 13 -1.05 11.21 4.11
C GLY A 13 0.03 12.23 4.51
N LEU A 14 0.55 12.98 3.55
CA LEU A 14 1.52 14.08 3.71
C LEU A 14 0.91 15.46 3.41
N GLN A 15 -0.42 15.61 3.50
CA GLN A 15 -1.09 16.87 3.18
C GLN A 15 -0.58 18.07 4.00
N HIS A 16 -0.05 17.85 5.22
CA HIS A 16 0.54 18.90 6.05
C HIS A 16 1.85 19.47 5.49
N LEU A 17 2.44 18.83 4.48
CA LEU A 17 3.62 19.30 3.76
C LEU A 17 3.28 20.02 2.46
N ALA A 18 2.02 20.02 2.01
CA ALA A 18 1.62 20.62 0.74
C ALA A 18 1.92 22.13 0.70
N ASP A 19 1.70 22.84 1.82
CA ASP A 19 1.98 24.28 1.93
C ASP A 19 3.49 24.60 2.04
N LYS A 20 4.34 23.58 1.97
CA LYS A 20 5.80 23.70 2.10
C LYS A 20 6.55 23.22 0.85
N LEU A 21 5.83 22.92 -0.24
CA LEU A 21 6.44 22.36 -1.46
C LEU A 21 7.52 23.25 -2.08
N GLU A 22 7.40 24.56 -1.94
CA GLU A 22 8.36 25.54 -2.47
C GLU A 22 9.47 25.89 -1.46
N LYS A 23 9.46 25.31 -0.26
CA LYS A 23 10.43 25.63 0.79
C LYS A 23 11.68 24.74 0.68
N GLU A 24 12.83 25.38 0.63
CA GLU A 24 14.13 24.71 0.74
C GLU A 24 14.49 24.46 2.22
N GLY A 25 15.18 23.35 2.50
CA GLY A 25 15.60 22.98 3.85
C GLY A 25 16.17 21.57 3.96
N GLN A 26 16.66 21.21 5.16
CA GLN A 26 17.19 19.88 5.47
C GLN A 26 16.06 18.87 5.74
N TRP A 27 15.29 18.56 4.70
CA TRP A 27 14.11 17.69 4.78
C TRP A 27 14.45 16.26 5.18
N ASP A 28 15.65 15.80 4.86
CA ASP A 28 16.19 14.51 5.31
C ASP A 28 16.33 14.43 6.84
N GLN A 29 16.60 15.52 7.53
CA GLN A 29 16.66 15.54 9.00
C GLN A 29 15.32 15.87 9.65
N THR A 30 14.46 16.59 8.92
CA THR A 30 13.16 17.05 9.41
C THR A 30 12.09 15.96 9.35
N LEU A 31 12.10 15.13 8.31
CA LEU A 31 11.08 14.10 8.10
C LEU A 31 11.34 12.87 8.96
N SER A 32 10.28 12.36 9.60
CA SER A 32 10.31 11.06 10.28
C SER A 32 10.53 9.92 9.27
N GLY A 33 10.97 8.74 9.74
CA GLY A 33 11.15 7.56 8.88
C GLY A 33 9.88 7.18 8.10
N GLY A 34 8.72 7.22 8.75
CA GLY A 34 7.43 6.95 8.10
C GLY A 34 7.03 8.03 7.08
N GLU A 35 7.37 9.30 7.31
CA GLU A 35 7.16 10.36 6.31
C GLU A 35 8.07 10.19 5.09
N LYS A 36 9.34 9.80 5.29
CA LYS A 36 10.27 9.48 4.19
C LYS A 36 9.75 8.32 3.35
N GLN A 37 9.23 7.26 3.98
CA GLN A 37 8.60 6.15 3.26
C GLN A 37 7.35 6.61 2.49
N ARG A 38 6.45 7.37 3.13
CA ARG A 38 5.28 7.96 2.45
C ARG A 38 5.67 8.84 1.26
N LEU A 39 6.76 9.60 1.37
CA LEU A 39 7.29 10.41 0.28
C LEU A 39 7.78 9.53 -0.89
N ALA A 40 8.41 8.38 -0.62
CA ALA A 40 8.76 7.41 -1.65
C ALA A 40 7.51 6.86 -2.38
N PHE A 41 6.42 6.58 -1.65
CA PHE A 41 5.13 6.23 -2.27
C PHE A 41 4.59 7.37 -3.13
N ALA A 42 4.65 8.63 -2.67
CA ALA A 42 4.20 9.78 -3.48
C ALA A 42 4.99 9.87 -4.80
N ARG A 43 6.29 9.59 -4.78
CA ARG A 43 7.11 9.51 -6.01
C ARG A 43 6.62 8.42 -6.95
N ILE A 44 6.28 7.23 -6.44
CA ILE A 44 5.68 6.16 -7.26
C ILE A 44 4.33 6.60 -7.83
N LEU A 45 3.52 7.33 -7.05
CA LEU A 45 2.24 7.89 -7.53
C LEU A 45 2.42 8.82 -8.72
N LEU A 46 3.38 9.74 -8.64
CA LEU A 46 3.66 10.74 -9.65
C LEU A 46 4.33 10.17 -10.90
N HIS A 47 5.27 9.23 -10.75
CA HIS A 47 6.02 8.68 -11.88
C HIS A 47 5.29 7.56 -12.61
N ASN A 48 4.36 6.87 -11.95
CA ASN A 48 3.60 5.75 -12.50
C ASN A 48 4.44 4.73 -13.30
N PRO A 49 5.47 4.11 -12.69
CA PRO A 49 6.36 3.18 -13.39
C PRO A 49 5.69 1.82 -13.65
N ASP A 50 6.14 1.11 -14.69
CA ASP A 50 5.65 -0.25 -15.00
C ASP A 50 6.06 -1.29 -13.94
N ILE A 51 7.19 -1.07 -13.27
CA ILE A 51 7.73 -1.97 -12.24
C ILE A 51 8.17 -1.17 -11.01
N VAL A 52 7.77 -1.62 -9.83
CA VAL A 52 8.15 -1.07 -8.54
C VAL A 52 8.80 -2.16 -7.69
N VAL A 53 9.99 -1.88 -7.18
CA VAL A 53 10.68 -2.73 -6.20
C VAL A 53 10.70 -2.02 -4.84
N LEU A 54 10.14 -2.67 -3.82
CA LEU A 54 10.02 -2.15 -2.47
C LEU A 54 10.88 -2.99 -1.52
N ASP A 55 11.94 -2.41 -0.96
CA ASP A 55 12.78 -3.07 0.03
C ASP A 55 12.49 -2.51 1.43
N GLU A 56 11.82 -3.31 2.27
CA GLU A 56 11.36 -2.92 3.61
C GLU A 56 10.57 -1.60 3.66
N ALA A 57 9.94 -1.22 2.55
CA ALA A 57 9.36 0.11 2.33
C ALA A 57 8.16 0.45 3.23
N THR A 58 7.72 -0.49 4.07
CA THR A 58 6.61 -0.32 5.02
C THR A 58 7.02 -0.54 6.47
N ALA A 59 8.31 -0.78 6.74
CA ALA A 59 8.82 -1.10 8.07
C ALA A 59 8.63 0.04 9.10
N ALA A 60 8.61 1.30 8.66
CA ALA A 60 8.41 2.46 9.52
C ALA A 60 6.94 2.95 9.55
N LEU A 61 6.01 2.17 8.99
CA LEU A 61 4.59 2.52 8.92
C LEU A 61 3.77 1.72 9.93
N ASP A 62 2.78 2.39 10.54
CA ASP A 62 1.75 1.70 11.29
C ASP A 62 0.91 0.77 10.36
N PRO A 63 0.27 -0.28 10.90
CA PRO A 63 -0.48 -1.24 10.09
C PRO A 63 -1.55 -0.61 9.19
N LYS A 64 -2.22 0.45 9.63
CA LYS A 64 -3.29 1.10 8.86
C LYS A 64 -2.71 1.91 7.70
N SER A 65 -1.61 2.64 7.94
CA SER A 65 -0.88 3.33 6.88
C SER A 65 -0.33 2.36 5.83
N GLN A 66 0.26 1.23 6.25
CA GLN A 66 0.75 0.21 5.32
C GLN A 66 -0.36 -0.28 4.39
N VAL A 67 -1.51 -0.67 4.95
CA VAL A 67 -2.65 -1.15 4.16
C VAL A 67 -3.06 -0.10 3.12
N LYS A 68 -3.26 1.15 3.55
CA LYS A 68 -3.68 2.24 2.66
C LYS A 68 -2.69 2.45 1.50
N LEU A 69 -1.39 2.48 1.79
CA LEU A 69 -0.37 2.73 0.76
C LEU A 69 -0.20 1.57 -0.21
N MET A 70 -0.30 0.33 0.26
CA MET A 70 -0.24 -0.84 -0.62
C MET A 70 -1.49 -0.93 -1.51
N GLU A 71 -2.68 -0.62 -0.98
CA GLU A 71 -3.93 -0.52 -1.77
C GLU A 71 -3.76 0.46 -2.94
N LEU A 72 -3.16 1.63 -2.71
CA LEU A 72 -2.90 2.63 -3.77
C LEU A 72 -1.99 2.14 -4.90
N LEU A 73 -1.11 1.17 -4.64
CA LEU A 73 -0.23 0.61 -5.68
C LEU A 73 -0.92 -0.52 -6.45
N VAL A 74 -1.56 -1.46 -5.74
CA VAL A 74 -2.15 -2.65 -6.37
C VAL A 74 -3.46 -2.38 -7.11
N GLU A 75 -4.12 -1.25 -6.83
CA GLU A 75 -5.28 -0.79 -7.59
C GLU A 75 -4.89 -0.23 -8.98
N ARG A 76 -3.60 -0.10 -9.30
CA ARG A 76 -3.14 0.45 -10.58
C ARG A 76 -2.87 -0.63 -11.61
N GLU A 77 -3.61 -0.54 -12.72
CA GLU A 77 -3.46 -1.46 -13.84
C GLU A 77 -2.09 -1.32 -14.51
N GLY A 78 -1.52 -2.45 -14.92
CA GLY A 78 -0.22 -2.51 -15.62
C GLY A 78 1.01 -2.36 -14.73
N MET A 79 0.87 -2.06 -13.44
CA MET A 79 2.00 -1.92 -12.51
C MET A 79 2.35 -3.26 -11.85
N THR A 80 3.61 -3.70 -12.03
CA THR A 80 4.15 -4.86 -11.31
C THR A 80 4.82 -4.41 -10.01
N VAL A 81 4.38 -4.95 -8.88
CA VAL A 81 4.98 -4.66 -7.56
C VAL A 81 5.73 -5.89 -7.05
N VAL A 82 7.03 -5.71 -6.77
CA VAL A 82 7.86 -6.68 -6.07
C VAL A 82 8.21 -6.07 -4.72
N SER A 83 7.84 -6.74 -3.62
CA SER A 83 8.18 -6.26 -2.28
C SER A 83 8.95 -7.29 -1.46
N VAL A 84 9.87 -6.79 -0.66
CA VAL A 84 10.62 -7.52 0.35
C VAL A 84 10.20 -6.98 1.71
N GLY A 85 9.82 -7.87 2.62
CA GLY A 85 9.46 -7.51 3.97
C GLY A 85 9.21 -8.72 4.86
N HIS A 86 9.23 -8.48 6.16
CA HIS A 86 9.10 -9.53 7.17
C HIS A 86 7.66 -9.74 7.68
N ARG A 87 6.70 -8.93 7.18
CA ARG A 87 5.32 -8.90 7.66
C ARG A 87 4.40 -9.76 6.79
N PRO A 88 3.75 -10.81 7.35
CA PRO A 88 2.81 -11.65 6.58
C PRO A 88 1.64 -10.86 6.00
N GLU A 89 1.28 -9.71 6.59
CA GLU A 89 0.21 -8.86 6.05
C GLU A 89 0.46 -8.38 4.61
N LEU A 90 1.72 -8.36 4.15
CA LEU A 90 2.05 -8.00 2.76
C LEU A 90 1.51 -9.02 1.74
N GLU A 91 1.33 -10.28 2.13
CA GLU A 91 0.74 -11.32 1.28
C GLU A 91 -0.66 -10.93 0.80
N ALA A 92 -1.37 -10.09 1.57
CA ALA A 92 -2.69 -9.58 1.20
C ALA A 92 -2.72 -8.78 -0.11
N PHE A 93 -1.56 -8.28 -0.55
CA PHE A 93 -1.39 -7.36 -1.67
C PHE A 93 -0.62 -7.97 -2.83
N HIS A 94 -0.30 -9.26 -2.77
CA HIS A 94 0.48 -9.94 -3.80
C HIS A 94 -0.28 -11.16 -4.32
N THR A 95 -0.05 -11.48 -5.59
CA THR A 95 -0.59 -12.69 -6.24
C THR A 95 0.34 -13.89 -6.10
N ARG A 96 1.63 -13.67 -5.77
CA ARG A 96 2.64 -14.72 -5.65
C ARG A 96 3.64 -14.39 -4.54
N LYS A 97 4.13 -15.40 -3.84
CA LYS A 97 5.17 -15.30 -2.81
C LYS A 97 6.31 -16.25 -3.12
N ILE A 98 7.52 -15.70 -3.22
CA ILE A 98 8.76 -16.45 -3.32
C ILE A 98 9.51 -16.39 -1.99
N VAL A 99 10.17 -17.50 -1.62
CA VAL A 99 11.03 -17.58 -0.44
C VAL A 99 12.42 -17.98 -0.89
N LEU A 100 13.40 -17.16 -0.52
CA LEU A 100 14.81 -17.36 -0.82
C LEU A 100 15.57 -17.71 0.47
N GLU A 101 16.48 -18.68 0.40
CA GLU A 101 17.44 -19.01 1.46
C GLU A 101 18.87 -18.72 1.01
N ARG A 102 19.69 -18.14 1.89
CA ARG A 102 21.13 -18.01 1.65
C ARG A 102 21.80 -19.37 1.85
N ARG A 103 22.47 -19.87 0.81
CA ARG A 103 23.32 -21.08 0.84
C ARG A 103 24.75 -20.74 0.44
N ALA A 104 25.66 -21.71 0.52
CA ALA A 104 27.08 -21.52 0.21
C ALA A 104 27.35 -20.92 -1.19
N GLY A 105 26.42 -21.07 -2.14
CA GLY A 105 26.48 -20.51 -3.49
C GLY A 105 25.52 -19.34 -3.77
N GLY A 106 25.03 -18.64 -2.74
CA GLY A 106 24.12 -17.50 -2.87
C GLY A 106 22.66 -17.81 -2.53
N ALA A 107 21.76 -16.90 -2.91
CA ALA A 107 20.33 -17.07 -2.68
C ALA A 107 19.77 -18.21 -3.54
N LYS A 108 19.02 -19.11 -2.91
CA LYS A 108 18.32 -20.22 -3.57
C LYS A 108 16.82 -20.10 -3.33
N LEU A 109 16.03 -20.24 -4.40
CA LEU A 109 14.59 -20.36 -4.29
C LEU A 109 14.25 -21.68 -3.59
N VAL A 110 13.52 -21.59 -2.49
CA VAL A 110 13.09 -22.76 -1.70
C VAL A 110 11.59 -22.91 -1.63
N ARG A 111 10.85 -21.84 -1.90
CA ARG A 111 9.40 -21.89 -1.98
C ARG A 111 8.88 -20.90 -3.00
N ASP A 112 7.85 -21.31 -3.71
CA ASP A 112 7.15 -20.51 -4.70
C ASP A 112 5.66 -20.83 -4.59
N VAL A 113 4.87 -19.82 -4.22
CA VAL A 113 3.48 -20.00 -3.83
C VAL A 113 2.62 -19.00 -4.57
N GLU A 114 1.67 -19.47 -5.35
CA GLU A 114 0.56 -18.65 -5.82
C GLU A 114 -0.35 -18.32 -4.64
N LEU A 115 -0.63 -17.04 -4.44
CA LEU A 115 -1.52 -16.52 -3.41
C LEU A 115 -2.91 -16.32 -4.00
N ILE A 116 -3.91 -16.20 -3.12
CA ILE A 116 -5.26 -15.83 -3.55
C ILE A 116 -5.20 -14.40 -4.08
N ASP A 117 -5.71 -14.21 -5.30
CA ASP A 117 -5.73 -12.90 -5.95
C ASP A 117 -6.35 -11.84 -5.02
N PRO A 118 -5.60 -10.76 -4.71
CA PRO A 118 -6.07 -9.66 -3.87
C PRO A 118 -7.41 -9.07 -4.30
N ALA A 119 -7.76 -9.11 -5.58
CA ALA A 119 -9.04 -8.64 -6.10
C ALA A 119 -10.23 -9.36 -5.44
N TYR A 120 -10.11 -10.66 -5.16
CA TYR A 120 -11.13 -11.38 -4.40
C TYR A 120 -11.29 -10.81 -2.99
N ARG A 121 -10.21 -10.45 -2.30
CA ARG A 121 -10.29 -9.83 -0.96
C ARG A 121 -10.97 -8.47 -0.99
N VAL A 122 -10.71 -7.65 -2.02
CA VAL A 122 -11.38 -6.36 -2.20
C VAL A 122 -12.87 -6.56 -2.44
N LEU A 123 -13.24 -7.47 -3.35
CA LEU A 123 -14.64 -7.86 -3.59
C LEU A 123 -15.33 -8.34 -2.31
N TRP A 124 -14.68 -9.22 -1.53
CA TRP A 124 -15.20 -9.68 -0.24
C TRP A 124 -15.34 -8.54 0.79
N ARG A 125 -14.43 -7.56 0.81
CA ARG A 125 -14.56 -6.37 1.69
C ARG A 125 -15.75 -5.49 1.28
N GLN A 126 -15.99 -5.30 -0.02
CA GLN A 126 -17.14 -4.55 -0.52
C GLN A 126 -18.46 -5.28 -0.23
N LEU A 127 -18.53 -6.59 -0.51
CA LEU A 127 -19.69 -7.42 -0.20
C LEU A 127 -20.00 -7.42 1.31
N ARG A 128 -18.99 -7.50 2.18
CA ARG A 128 -19.19 -7.38 3.64
C ARG A 128 -19.70 -6.01 4.07
N ARG A 129 -19.32 -4.93 3.38
CA ARG A 129 -19.87 -3.58 3.64
C ARG A 129 -21.34 -3.48 3.21
N LEU A 130 -21.70 -4.07 2.07
CA LEU A 130 -23.08 -4.12 1.58
C LEU A 130 -23.97 -4.98 2.50
N ALA A 131 -23.48 -6.14 2.94
CA ALA A 131 -24.19 -7.02 3.87
C ALA A 131 -24.46 -6.36 5.23
N LYS A 132 -23.55 -5.51 5.72
CA LYS A 132 -23.74 -4.73 6.96
C LYS A 132 -24.69 -3.53 6.80
N GLY A 133 -25.01 -3.14 5.56
CA GLY A 133 -25.95 -2.06 5.26
C GLY A 133 -27.43 -2.49 5.22
N SER A 134 -27.73 -3.80 5.19
CA SER A 134 -29.10 -4.31 5.05
C SER A 134 -29.86 -4.49 6.37
N SER A 135 -29.28 -4.10 7.51
CA SER A 135 -29.90 -4.27 8.83
C SER A 135 -30.55 -2.96 9.33
N ARG A 136 -31.56 -2.43 8.62
CA ARG A 136 -32.47 -1.41 9.17
C ARG A 136 -33.91 -1.60 8.68
N THR A 137 -34.74 -2.08 9.61
CA THR A 137 -36.21 -1.95 9.72
C THR A 137 -37.10 -2.78 8.80
N ARG A 138 -37.50 -3.98 9.27
CA ARG A 138 -38.88 -4.46 9.10
C ARG A 138 -39.59 -4.24 10.43
N ALA A 139 -40.45 -3.24 10.49
CA ALA A 139 -41.47 -3.14 11.53
C ALA A 139 -42.50 -4.27 11.30
N ILE A 140 -42.76 -5.05 12.34
CA ILE A 140 -43.83 -6.05 12.39
C ILE A 140 -45.11 -5.27 12.78
N PRO A 141 -46.20 -5.29 11.99
CA PRO A 141 -47.45 -4.73 12.44
C PRO A 141 -48.09 -5.70 13.44
N GLN A 142 -48.40 -5.20 14.63
CA GLN A 142 -49.24 -5.90 15.60
C GLN A 142 -50.70 -5.77 15.15
N GLY A 143 -51.37 -6.90 14.98
CA GLY A 143 -52.81 -7.03 14.73
C GLY A 143 -53.29 -8.34 15.31
#